data_AF-A0A2J0MMA9-F1
#
_entry.id   AF-A0A2J0MMA9-F1
#
_cell.length_a   1.000
_cell.length_b   1.000
_cell.length_c   1.000
_cell.angle_alpha   90.00
_cell.angle_beta   90.00
_cell.angle_gamma   90.00
#
_symmetry.space_group_name_H-M   'P 1'
#
loop_
_entity.id
_entity.type
_entity.pdbx_description
1 polymer ?
#
loop_
_entity_poly.entity_id
_entity_poly.type
_entity_poly.pdbx_seq_one_letter_code
_entity_poly.pdbx_strand_id
1 'polypeptide(L)'
;MEKEKDVPIVGFVPTAPYVIRSGKYKDAAVEIMMFNNYRFLKFLYLEMNKDPVASKNRLHQHLEWLLRQGENRKTQVICPQCHQKKIRYFSARGSKRFGYSLSLIFASCDKPGCLKKLESLSGGAKIEIYPFRFSSIAKFRNKTDQRSVAELLRNAFDLPARLTAETAFRFFKE
;
A
#
# COMPACT_ATOMS: atom_id res chain seq x y z
N MET A 1 -19.31 -29.06 -22.35
CA MET A 1 -18.27 -28.01 -22.43
C MET A 1 -18.98 -26.68 -22.29
N GLU A 2 -19.37 -26.34 -21.06
CA GLU A 2 -20.08 -25.09 -20.77
C GLU A 2 -19.03 -24.02 -20.43
N LYS A 3 -19.00 -22.96 -21.23
CA LYS A 3 -18.19 -21.77 -20.94
C LYS A 3 -18.87 -21.02 -19.81
N GLU A 4 -18.29 -21.06 -18.61
CA GLU A 4 -18.58 -20.12 -17.55
C GLU A 4 -18.44 -18.70 -18.11
N LYS A 5 -19.55 -17.97 -18.16
CA LYS A 5 -19.54 -16.54 -18.45
C LYS A 5 -19.08 -15.85 -17.17
N ASP A 6 -17.90 -15.22 -17.22
CA ASP A 6 -17.45 -14.25 -16.23
C ASP A 6 -18.49 -13.13 -16.12
N VAL A 7 -19.36 -13.21 -15.11
CA VAL A 7 -20.25 -12.12 -14.74
C VAL A 7 -19.39 -11.07 -14.04
N PRO A 8 -19.29 -9.83 -14.54
CA PRO A 8 -18.58 -8.79 -13.82
C PRO A 8 -19.35 -8.53 -12.52
N ILE A 9 -18.74 -8.84 -11.38
CA ILE A 9 -19.26 -8.41 -10.09
C ILE A 9 -19.28 -6.88 -10.12
N VAL A 10 -20.48 -6.30 -10.28
CA VAL A 10 -20.71 -4.85 -10.27
C VAL A 10 -20.45 -4.36 -8.85
N GLY A 11 -19.19 -4.16 -8.51
CA GLY A 11 -18.75 -3.67 -7.21
C GLY A 11 -18.93 -2.16 -7.11
N PHE A 12 -19.09 -1.67 -5.87
CA PHE A 12 -19.07 -0.24 -5.58
C PHE A 12 -17.75 0.39 -6.09
N VAL A 13 -17.88 1.44 -6.91
CA VAL A 13 -16.76 2.28 -7.34
C VAL A 13 -17.09 3.73 -6.96
N PRO A 14 -16.31 4.35 -6.05
CA PRO A 14 -16.55 5.73 -5.67
C PRO A 14 -16.28 6.69 -6.83
N THR A 15 -16.96 7.83 -6.83
CA THR A 15 -16.83 8.89 -7.84
C THR A 15 -15.95 10.06 -7.41
N ALA A 16 -15.70 10.20 -6.10
CA ALA A 16 -14.93 11.28 -5.50
C ALA A 16 -14.22 10.80 -4.22
N PRO A 17 -13.20 11.53 -3.74
CA PRO A 17 -12.55 11.25 -2.47
C PRO A 17 -13.56 11.18 -1.31
N TYR A 18 -13.31 10.33 -0.32
CA TYR A 18 -14.12 10.31 0.90
C TYR A 18 -13.46 11.10 2.02
N VAL A 19 -14.13 12.16 2.48
CA VAL A 19 -13.70 13.00 3.60
C VAL A 19 -14.44 12.59 4.87
N ILE A 20 -13.68 12.28 5.93
CA ILE A 20 -14.23 11.95 7.24
C ILE A 20 -14.88 13.19 7.85
N ARG A 21 -16.15 13.08 8.28
CA ARG A 21 -16.94 14.23 8.76
C ARG A 21 -16.87 14.48 10.27
N SER A 22 -16.33 13.56 11.06
CA SER A 22 -16.34 13.64 12.52
C SER A 22 -15.17 12.92 13.18
N GLY A 23 -14.97 13.18 14.48
CA GLY A 23 -13.96 12.54 15.30
C GLY A 23 -12.53 13.05 15.04
N LYS A 24 -11.55 12.26 15.47
CA LYS A 24 -10.12 12.63 15.44
C LYS A 24 -9.57 12.97 14.06
N TYR A 25 -10.13 12.38 13.01
CA TYR A 25 -9.68 12.57 11.62
C TYR A 25 -10.68 13.36 10.80
N LYS A 26 -11.49 14.22 11.44
CA LYS A 26 -12.37 15.15 10.73
C LYS A 26 -11.57 15.92 9.66
N ASP A 27 -12.19 16.07 8.49
CA ASP A 27 -11.66 16.75 7.30
C ASP A 27 -10.48 16.02 6.62
N ALA A 28 -10.07 14.84 7.11
CA ALA A 28 -9.09 14.01 6.42
C ALA A 28 -9.73 13.15 5.32
N ALA A 29 -9.14 13.17 4.14
CA ALA A 29 -9.49 12.26 3.05
C ALA A 29 -8.88 10.87 3.28
N VAL A 30 -9.69 9.81 3.17
CA VAL A 30 -9.26 8.43 3.44
C VAL A 30 -8.15 7.97 2.48
N GLU A 31 -8.10 8.50 1.26
CA GLU A 31 -7.08 8.20 0.26
C GLU A 31 -5.72 8.75 0.67
N ILE A 32 -5.67 9.96 1.26
CA ILE A 32 -4.44 10.50 1.84
C ILE A 32 -4.05 9.67 3.07
N MET A 33 -5.04 9.27 3.87
CA MET A 33 -4.81 8.46 5.05
C MET A 33 -4.24 7.07 4.73
N MET A 34 -4.38 6.54 3.52
CA MET A 34 -3.69 5.31 3.11
C MET A 34 -2.17 5.44 3.23
N PHE A 35 -1.62 6.63 2.98
CA PHE A 35 -0.18 6.90 3.12
C PHE A 35 0.20 7.27 4.55
N ASN A 36 -0.63 8.04 5.24
CA ASN A 36 -0.26 8.60 6.54
C ASN A 36 -0.68 7.73 7.74
N ASN A 37 -1.67 6.86 7.54
CA ASN A 37 -2.35 6.15 8.63
C ASN A 37 -3.06 4.86 8.21
N TYR A 38 -2.41 4.05 7.37
CA TYR A 38 -2.96 2.79 6.86
C TYR A 38 -3.51 1.87 7.96
N ARG A 39 -2.79 1.71 9.09
CA ARG A 39 -3.22 0.81 10.17
C ARG A 39 -4.55 1.22 10.78
N PHE A 40 -4.79 2.53 10.92
CA PHE A 40 -6.07 3.02 11.41
C PHE A 40 -7.20 2.71 10.43
N LEU A 41 -7.00 2.93 9.12
CA LEU A 41 -8.03 2.61 8.11
C LEU A 41 -8.33 1.12 8.07
N LYS A 42 -7.29 0.28 8.15
CA LYS A 42 -7.45 -1.18 8.22
C LYS A 42 -8.21 -1.60 9.48
N PHE A 43 -7.87 -1.02 10.63
CA PHE A 43 -8.60 -1.28 11.88
C PHE A 43 -10.07 -0.86 11.76
N LEU A 44 -10.33 0.36 11.29
CA LEU A 44 -11.69 0.88 11.09
C LEU A 44 -12.51 -0.04 10.18
N TYR A 45 -11.95 -0.45 9.04
CA TYR A 45 -12.58 -1.41 8.14
C TYR A 45 -12.88 -2.76 8.81
N LEU A 46 -11.98 -3.29 9.63
CA LEU A 46 -12.20 -4.55 10.34
C LEU A 46 -13.30 -4.41 11.42
N GLU A 47 -13.31 -3.32 12.18
CA GLU A 47 -14.39 -3.04 13.16
C GLU A 47 -15.75 -2.99 12.47
N MET A 48 -15.81 -2.35 11.30
CA MET A 48 -17.02 -2.22 10.48
C MET A 48 -17.52 -3.55 9.90
N ASN A 49 -16.67 -4.59 9.84
CA ASN A 49 -17.03 -5.93 9.36
C ASN A 49 -17.28 -6.93 10.50
N LYS A 50 -17.23 -6.51 11.78
CA LYS A 50 -17.52 -7.41 12.90
C LYS A 50 -18.99 -7.83 12.96
N ASP A 51 -19.88 -6.98 12.45
CA ASP A 51 -21.31 -7.29 12.32
C ASP A 51 -21.62 -7.64 10.85
N PRO A 52 -21.74 -8.93 10.50
CA PRO A 52 -22.02 -9.35 9.13
C PRO A 52 -23.46 -9.09 8.69
N VAL A 53 -24.37 -8.77 9.61
CA VAL A 53 -25.79 -8.50 9.32
C VAL A 53 -26.02 -7.02 9.02
N ALA A 54 -25.12 -6.15 9.49
CA ALA A 54 -25.19 -4.72 9.24
C ALA A 54 -24.97 -4.37 7.76
N SER A 55 -25.88 -3.55 7.21
CA SER A 55 -25.72 -3.03 5.86
C SER A 55 -24.47 -2.13 5.75
N LYS A 56 -23.66 -2.34 4.71
CA LYS A 56 -22.44 -1.55 4.46
C LYS A 56 -22.82 -0.12 4.10
N ASN A 57 -22.50 0.83 4.98
CA ASN A 57 -22.64 2.25 4.67
C ASN A 57 -21.59 2.73 3.65
N ARG A 58 -21.71 3.98 3.20
CA ARG A 58 -20.82 4.56 2.18
C ARG A 58 -19.33 4.50 2.57
N LEU A 59 -18.98 4.73 3.84
CA LEU A 59 -17.59 4.63 4.29
C LEU A 59 -17.08 3.18 4.25
N HIS A 60 -17.92 2.20 4.62
CA HIS A 60 -17.55 0.78 4.58
C HIS A 60 -17.19 0.37 3.15
N GLN A 61 -18.09 0.68 2.21
CA GLN A 61 -17.91 0.36 0.78
C GLN A 61 -16.67 1.07 0.21
N HIS A 62 -16.43 2.32 0.61
CA HIS A 62 -15.28 3.10 0.18
C HIS A 62 -13.96 2.54 0.71
N LEU A 63 -13.90 2.15 1.98
CA LEU A 63 -12.71 1.51 2.57
C LEU A 63 -12.43 0.14 1.95
N GLU A 64 -13.47 -0.65 1.67
CA GLU A 64 -13.34 -1.93 0.98
C GLU A 64 -12.70 -1.76 -0.40
N TRP A 65 -13.24 -0.84 -1.20
CA TRP A 65 -12.68 -0.48 -2.50
C TRP A 65 -11.22 0.00 -2.35
N LEU A 66 -10.98 0.97 -1.47
CA LEU A 66 -9.68 1.62 -1.33
C LEU A 66 -8.58 0.64 -0.87
N LEU A 67 -8.87 -0.18 0.13
CA LEU A 67 -7.93 -1.19 0.62
C LEU A 67 -7.62 -2.22 -0.47
N ARG A 68 -8.63 -2.66 -1.25
CA ARG A 68 -8.42 -3.58 -2.37
C ARG A 68 -7.56 -2.96 -3.48
N GLN A 69 -7.78 -1.68 -3.81
CA GLN A 69 -6.99 -0.97 -4.82
C GLN A 69 -5.52 -0.80 -4.39
N GLY A 70 -5.28 -0.53 -3.10
CA GLY A 70 -3.94 -0.38 -2.55
C GLY A 70 -3.05 -1.63 -2.67
N GLU A 71 -3.62 -2.84 -2.71
CA GLU A 71 -2.84 -4.07 -2.77
C GLU A 71 -2.34 -4.43 -4.17
N ASN A 72 -2.87 -3.79 -5.21
CA ASN A 72 -2.65 -4.14 -6.62
C ASN A 72 -1.98 -3.03 -7.44
N ARG A 73 -1.47 -1.97 -6.79
CA ARG A 73 -0.82 -0.85 -7.46
C ARG A 73 0.47 -1.31 -8.15
N LYS A 74 0.65 -0.88 -9.40
CA LYS A 74 1.88 -1.11 -10.16
C LYS A 74 2.87 0.02 -9.87
N THR A 75 4.12 -0.33 -9.63
CA THR A 75 5.20 0.64 -9.46
C THR A 75 5.64 1.19 -10.80
N GLN A 76 6.19 2.41 -10.79
CA GLN A 76 6.73 3.10 -11.96
C GLN A 76 8.26 3.08 -12.00
N VAL A 77 8.93 2.70 -10.91
CA VAL A 77 10.39 2.68 -10.82
C VAL A 77 10.97 1.40 -11.44
N ILE A 78 11.99 1.57 -12.27
CA ILE A 78 12.74 0.47 -12.88
C ILE A 78 13.65 -0.19 -11.83
N CYS A 79 13.72 -1.52 -11.87
CA CYS A 79 14.51 -2.34 -10.96
C CYS A 79 16.00 -1.99 -11.04
N PRO A 80 16.63 -1.54 -9.93
CA PRO A 80 18.05 -1.19 -9.92
C PRO A 80 18.98 -2.40 -10.07
N GLN A 81 18.45 -3.63 -9.95
CA GLN A 81 19.24 -4.86 -10.02
C GLN A 81 19.42 -5.40 -11.44
N CYS A 82 18.48 -5.08 -12.34
CA CYS A 82 18.47 -5.59 -13.73
C CYS A 82 18.17 -4.54 -14.79
N HIS A 83 17.74 -3.35 -14.40
CA HIS A 83 17.40 -2.23 -15.29
C HIS A 83 16.36 -2.54 -16.39
N GLN A 84 15.59 -3.62 -16.26
CA GLN A 84 14.66 -4.10 -17.30
C GLN A 84 13.19 -4.10 -16.87
N LYS A 85 12.89 -4.57 -15.65
CA LYS A 85 11.51 -4.70 -15.13
C LYS A 85 11.23 -3.65 -14.05
N LYS A 86 9.96 -3.32 -13.82
CA LYS A 86 9.53 -2.49 -12.69
C LYS A 86 9.73 -3.22 -11.36
N ILE A 87 9.98 -2.49 -10.27
CA ILE A 87 10.16 -3.07 -8.94
C ILE A 87 8.86 -3.68 -8.40
N ARG A 88 8.95 -4.81 -7.71
CA ARG A 88 7.80 -5.46 -7.06
C ARG A 88 8.05 -5.70 -5.57
N TYR A 89 9.30 -5.65 -5.15
CA TYR A 89 9.73 -5.90 -3.78
C TYR A 89 10.74 -4.86 -3.32
N PHE A 90 10.75 -4.56 -2.02
CA PHE A 90 11.80 -3.83 -1.33
C PHE A 90 12.31 -4.64 -0.14
N SER A 91 13.58 -4.46 0.22
CA SER A 91 14.11 -5.01 1.47
C SER A 91 14.14 -3.93 2.57
N ALA A 92 13.76 -4.36 3.76
CA ALA A 92 13.93 -3.61 4.99
C ALA A 92 15.14 -4.17 5.73
N ARG A 93 16.14 -3.33 5.98
CA ARG A 93 17.41 -3.73 6.62
C ARG A 93 17.46 -3.18 8.04
N GLY A 94 17.62 -4.04 9.03
CA GLY A 94 17.68 -3.63 10.42
C GLY A 94 16.77 -4.45 11.31
N SER A 95 16.16 -3.81 12.30
CA SER A 95 15.30 -4.54 13.24
C SER A 95 14.27 -3.63 13.88
N LYS A 96 13.22 -4.26 14.39
CA LYS A 96 12.19 -3.59 15.20
C LYS A 96 12.73 -2.76 16.38
N ARG A 97 13.90 -3.10 16.94
CA ARG A 97 14.51 -2.38 18.07
C ARG A 97 15.20 -1.09 17.63
N PHE A 98 15.89 -1.12 16.49
CA PHE A 98 16.75 -0.02 16.03
C PHE A 98 16.16 0.75 14.83
N GLY A 99 15.04 0.30 14.28
CA GLY A 99 14.46 0.81 13.04
C GLY A 99 14.96 0.07 11.81
N TYR A 100 14.38 0.42 10.67
CA TYR A 100 14.75 -0.16 9.38
C TYR A 100 15.28 0.92 8.44
N SER A 101 16.39 0.61 7.77
CA SER A 101 16.84 1.34 6.59
C SER A 101 16.06 0.87 5.38
N LEU A 102 15.49 1.83 4.65
CA LEU A 102 14.56 1.64 3.54
C LEU A 102 14.97 2.59 2.40
N SER A 103 15.11 2.05 1.18
CA SER A 103 15.45 2.86 0.00
C SER A 103 15.12 2.11 -1.28
N LEU A 104 14.86 2.86 -2.36
CA LEU A 104 14.61 2.29 -3.70
C LEU A 104 15.84 1.56 -4.25
N ILE A 105 17.05 1.88 -3.80
CA ILE A 105 18.26 1.14 -4.20
C ILE A 105 18.23 -0.31 -3.67
N PHE A 106 17.47 -0.55 -2.59
CA PHE A 106 17.23 -1.86 -1.99
C PHE A 106 15.93 -2.49 -2.48
N ALA A 107 15.50 -2.15 -3.70
CA ALA A 107 14.33 -2.74 -4.36
C ALA A 107 14.69 -3.68 -5.51
N SER A 108 13.78 -4.59 -5.85
CA SER A 108 13.93 -5.51 -6.97
C SER A 108 12.61 -5.81 -7.67
N CYS A 109 12.69 -6.27 -8.91
CA CYS A 109 11.60 -6.95 -9.59
C CYS A 109 11.45 -8.40 -9.07
N ASP A 110 10.58 -9.17 -9.73
CA ASP A 110 10.28 -10.57 -9.43
C ASP A 110 11.28 -11.59 -10.00
N LYS A 111 12.32 -11.15 -10.72
CA LYS A 111 13.33 -12.08 -11.24
C LYS A 111 14.09 -12.72 -10.06
N PRO A 112 14.22 -14.06 -10.01
CA PRO A 112 14.92 -14.75 -8.92
C PRO A 112 16.34 -14.23 -8.66
N GLY A 113 17.09 -13.94 -9.73
CA GLY A 113 18.44 -13.37 -9.61
C GLY A 113 18.46 -11.97 -8.98
N CYS A 114 17.42 -11.16 -9.15
CA CYS A 114 17.33 -9.83 -8.52
C CYS A 114 16.96 -9.92 -7.04
N LEU A 115 16.10 -10.85 -6.67
CA LEU A 115 15.76 -11.12 -5.26
C LEU A 115 16.99 -11.64 -4.50
N LYS A 116 17.71 -12.63 -5.07
CA LYS A 116 18.94 -13.15 -4.48
C LYS A 116 20.02 -12.08 -4.30
N LYS A 117 20.11 -11.10 -5.23
CA LYS A 117 21.00 -9.94 -5.08
C LYS A 117 20.63 -9.09 -3.86
N LEU A 118 19.34 -8.78 -3.66
CA LEU A 118 18.90 -8.07 -2.45
C LEU A 118 19.30 -8.81 -1.17
N GLU A 119 19.25 -10.14 -1.19
CA GLU A 119 19.66 -10.98 -0.07
C GLU A 119 21.16 -10.88 0.22
N SER A 120 21.98 -10.94 -0.82
CA SER A 120 23.44 -10.82 -0.70
C SER A 120 23.92 -9.43 -0.25
N LEU A 121 23.19 -8.37 -0.62
CA LEU A 121 23.52 -6.98 -0.25
C LEU A 121 23.34 -6.69 1.24
N SER A 122 22.77 -7.62 2.00
CA SER A 122 22.51 -7.49 3.43
C SER A 122 23.77 -7.30 4.28
N GLY A 123 24.93 -7.78 3.83
CA GLY A 123 26.19 -7.67 4.57
C GLY A 123 26.12 -8.33 5.95
N GLY A 124 25.36 -9.42 6.08
CA GLY A 124 25.13 -10.13 7.35
C GLY A 124 24.01 -9.54 8.23
N ALA A 125 23.43 -8.39 7.87
CA ALA A 125 22.27 -7.87 8.56
C ALA A 125 21.03 -8.71 8.26
N LYS A 126 20.13 -8.88 9.24
CA LYS A 126 18.81 -9.45 8.97
C LYS A 126 18.05 -8.55 7.99
N ILE A 127 17.53 -9.16 6.94
CA ILE A 127 16.70 -8.49 5.96
C ILE A 127 15.31 -9.12 5.93
N GLU A 128 14.34 -8.27 5.66
CA GLU A 128 12.96 -8.69 5.45
C GLU A 128 12.52 -8.14 4.10
N ILE A 129 12.04 -9.00 3.21
CA ILE A 129 11.61 -8.61 1.87
C ILE A 129 10.10 -8.47 1.85
N TYR A 130 9.63 -7.32 1.38
CA TYR A 130 8.22 -6.95 1.35
C TYR A 130 7.80 -6.57 -0.07
N PRO A 131 6.56 -6.92 -0.49
CA PRO A 131 6.03 -6.43 -1.74
C PRO A 131 5.71 -4.93 -1.66
N PHE A 132 5.75 -4.22 -2.79
CA PHE A 132 5.26 -2.84 -2.89
C PHE A 132 3.72 -2.79 -2.81
N ARG A 133 3.21 -2.95 -1.59
CA ARG A 133 1.78 -2.96 -1.24
C ARG A 133 1.55 -2.14 0.02
N PHE A 134 0.35 -1.57 0.16
CA PHE A 134 0.00 -0.83 1.37
C PHE A 134 -0.05 -1.71 2.62
N SER A 135 -0.45 -2.98 2.49
CA SER A 135 -0.37 -3.94 3.60
C SER A 135 1.04 -4.12 4.18
N SER A 136 2.10 -3.83 3.41
CA SER A 136 3.47 -3.85 3.90
C SER A 136 3.74 -2.80 4.97
N ILE A 137 3.02 -1.66 4.95
CA ILE A 137 3.12 -0.62 6.01
C ILE A 137 2.78 -1.22 7.39
N ALA A 138 1.75 -2.07 7.45
CA ALA A 138 1.29 -2.65 8.71
C ALA A 138 2.27 -3.67 9.33
N LYS A 139 3.31 -4.09 8.61
CA LYS A 139 4.36 -4.99 9.12
C LYS A 139 5.32 -4.27 10.08
N PHE A 140 5.36 -2.94 10.02
CA PHE A 140 6.24 -2.12 10.85
C PHE A 140 5.50 -1.62 12.10
N ARG A 141 6.10 -1.83 13.29
CA ARG A 141 5.44 -1.48 14.57
C ARG A 141 5.50 0.01 14.88
N ASN A 142 6.68 0.62 14.74
CA ASN A 142 6.85 2.03 15.09
C ASN A 142 6.25 2.92 13.99
N LYS A 143 5.94 4.18 14.34
CA LYS A 143 5.35 5.13 13.38
C LYS A 143 6.38 5.68 12.39
N THR A 144 7.65 5.75 12.78
CA THR A 144 8.73 6.25 11.92
C THR A 144 8.94 5.36 10.71
N ASP A 145 9.14 4.06 10.90
CA ASP A 145 9.31 3.11 9.79
C ASP A 145 8.03 3.02 8.94
N GLN A 146 6.84 3.10 9.55
CA GLN A 146 5.59 3.17 8.79
C GLN A 146 5.56 4.37 7.84
N ARG A 147 6.02 5.54 8.28
CA ARG A 147 6.13 6.74 7.43
C ARG A 147 7.19 6.53 6.34
N SER A 148 8.34 5.97 6.69
CA SER A 148 9.41 5.68 5.72
C SER A 148 8.94 4.69 4.63
N VAL A 149 8.16 3.67 4.98
CA VAL A 149 7.56 2.74 4.00
C VAL A 149 6.51 3.44 3.15
N ALA A 150 5.67 4.29 3.73
CA ALA A 150 4.69 5.05 2.97
C ALA A 150 5.35 6.03 1.98
N GLU A 151 6.43 6.67 2.38
CA GLU A 151 7.25 7.52 1.51
C GLU A 151 7.91 6.69 0.40
N LEU A 152 8.50 5.55 0.73
CA LEU A 152 9.07 4.62 -0.23
C LEU A 152 8.02 4.16 -1.26
N LEU A 153 6.80 3.85 -0.81
CA LEU A 153 5.66 3.50 -1.69
C LEU A 153 5.31 4.67 -2.62
N ARG A 154 5.21 5.89 -2.09
CA ARG A 154 4.91 7.07 -2.91
C ARG A 154 5.96 7.30 -4.00
N ASN A 155 7.23 7.19 -3.65
CA ASN A 155 8.33 7.33 -4.61
C ASN A 155 8.29 6.21 -5.65
N ALA A 156 7.99 4.97 -5.23
CA ALA A 156 7.86 3.84 -6.15
C ALA A 156 6.67 3.96 -7.11
N PHE A 157 5.60 4.65 -6.69
CA PHE A 157 4.40 4.92 -7.49
C PHE A 157 4.47 6.24 -8.27
N ASP A 158 5.59 6.98 -8.20
CA ASP A 158 5.78 8.28 -8.86
C ASP A 158 4.72 9.33 -8.46
N LEU A 159 4.40 9.37 -7.16
CA LEU A 159 3.43 10.31 -6.61
C LEU A 159 4.12 11.59 -6.11
N PRO A 160 3.48 12.77 -6.26
CA PRO A 160 4.08 14.04 -5.86
C PRO A 160 4.34 14.13 -4.35
N ALA A 161 5.30 14.97 -3.95
CA ALA A 161 5.68 15.21 -2.56
C ALA A 161 4.51 15.73 -1.69
N ARG A 162 3.58 16.48 -2.27
CA ARG A 162 2.35 16.93 -1.61
C ARG A 162 1.15 16.30 -2.32
N LEU A 163 0.42 15.44 -1.61
CA LEU A 163 -0.80 14.81 -2.11
C LEU A 163 -2.03 15.63 -1.70
N THR A 164 -2.89 15.93 -2.67
CA THR A 164 -4.26 16.38 -2.42
C THR A 164 -5.20 15.17 -2.38
N ALA A 165 -6.45 15.39 -1.93
CA ALA A 165 -7.45 14.33 -1.87
C ALA A 165 -7.75 13.79 -3.27
N GLU A 166 -7.84 14.68 -4.26
CA GLU A 166 -8.14 14.39 -5.65
C GLU A 166 -7.02 13.59 -6.31
N THR A 167 -5.76 13.98 -6.11
CA THR A 167 -4.60 13.26 -6.68
C THR A 167 -4.46 11.88 -6.05
N ALA A 168 -4.65 11.76 -4.73
CA ALA A 168 -4.63 10.46 -4.06
C ALA A 168 -5.79 9.57 -4.54
N PHE A 169 -6.99 10.12 -4.70
CA PHE A 169 -8.15 9.38 -5.20
C PHE A 169 -7.97 8.90 -6.64
N ARG A 170 -7.48 9.77 -7.54
CA ARG A 170 -7.19 9.39 -8.92
C ARG A 170 -6.20 8.22 -8.97
N PHE A 171 -5.15 8.28 -8.14
CA PHE A 171 -4.19 7.20 -8.03
C PHE A 171 -4.83 5.85 -7.67
N PHE A 172 -5.84 5.79 -6.80
CA PHE A 172 -6.50 4.51 -6.47
C PHE A 172 -7.56 4.10 -7.49
N LYS A 173 -8.01 5.00 -8.35
CA LYS A 173 -9.05 4.75 -9.36
C LYS A 173 -8.53 4.09 -10.63
N GLU A 174 -7.31 4.43 -11.04
CA GLU A 174 -6.65 3.96 -12.28
C GLU A 174 -6.07 2.55 -12.17
#